data_AF-A0A2N3AXC1-F1
#
_entry.id   AF-A0A2N3AXC1-F1
#
_cell.length_a   1.000
_cell.length_b   1.000
_cell.length_c   1.000
_cell.angle_alpha   90.00
_cell.angle_beta   90.00
_cell.angle_gamma   90.00
#
_symmetry.space_group_name_H-M   'P 1'
#
loop_
_entity.id
_entity.type
_entity.pdbx_description
1 polymer ?
#
loop_
_entity_poly.entity_id
_entity_poly.type
_entity_poly.pdbx_seq_one_letter_code
_entity_poly.pdbx_strand_id
1 'polypeptide(L)'
;MEDGAAHDIGPDKSLLIVDDDEAFRKRLARAMEKRGFDPVLMAESVAEGLEATRVAPSAFAVIDLRLEDGNGLDVVEALRETRPDARIVVLTGYGAIATAVAAVKIGATDYLSKPADADDVEAALLARLEDKPAPPENPMSADRVRWEHIQRVFELCDRNVSETARRLNMHRRTLQRILAKRSPR
;
A
#
# COMPACT_ATOMS: atom_id res chain seq x y z
N MET A 1 14.27 2.07 30.14
CA MET A 1 14.23 3.34 29.38
C MET A 1 15.28 3.14 28.30
N GLU A 2 14.87 2.57 27.17
CA GLU A 2 15.77 2.40 26.03
C GLU A 2 15.54 3.60 25.12
N ASP A 3 16.51 4.50 25.12
CA ASP A 3 16.57 5.63 24.20
C ASP A 3 16.60 5.09 22.77
N GLY A 4 15.71 5.62 21.94
CA GLY A 4 15.53 5.22 20.55
C GLY A 4 16.82 5.33 19.76
N ALA A 5 17.13 4.27 19.02
CA ALA A 5 17.98 4.40 17.85
C ALA A 5 17.23 5.31 16.87
N ALA A 6 17.52 6.62 16.91
CA ALA A 6 17.04 7.54 15.91
C ALA A 6 17.65 7.10 14.58
N HIS A 7 16.87 6.35 13.79
CA HIS A 7 17.25 6.06 12.43
C HIS A 7 17.50 7.39 11.72
N ASP A 8 18.58 7.49 10.95
CA ASP A 8 18.92 8.71 10.23
C ASP A 8 17.94 8.92 9.07
N ILE A 9 16.81 9.58 9.37
CA ILE A 9 15.75 9.95 8.40
C ILE A 9 16.29 10.96 7.36
N GLY A 10 17.43 11.60 7.66
CA GLY A 10 18.01 12.64 6.82
C GLY A 10 17.47 14.05 7.12
N PRO A 11 17.82 15.04 6.27
CA PRO A 11 17.57 16.45 6.53
C PRO A 11 16.11 16.88 6.34
N ASP A 12 15.35 16.20 5.48
CA ASP A 12 13.93 16.45 5.25
C ASP A 12 13.13 15.24 5.70
N LYS A 13 12.32 15.43 6.74
CA LYS A 13 11.58 14.37 7.43
C LYS A 13 10.07 14.48 7.20
N SER A 14 9.67 15.29 6.21
CA SER A 14 8.26 15.48 5.86
C SER A 14 7.65 14.17 5.37
N LEU A 15 6.48 13.84 5.91
CA LEU A 15 5.77 12.60 5.62
C LEU A 15 4.32 12.90 5.22
N LEU A 16 3.87 12.33 4.12
CA LEU A 16 2.47 12.32 3.71
C LEU A 16 1.84 10.95 3.99
N ILE A 17 0.69 10.89 4.65
CA ILE A 17 -0.09 9.67 4.86
C ILE A 17 -1.44 9.83 4.16
N VAL A 18 -1.75 8.96 3.20
CA VAL A 18 -3.01 8.95 2.45
C VAL A 18 -3.73 7.62 2.71
N ASP A 19 -4.86 7.69 3.40
CA ASP A 19 -5.65 6.52 3.82
C ASP A 19 -7.07 7.00 4.15
N ASP A 20 -8.13 6.30 3.78
CA ASP A 20 -9.52 6.67 4.10
C ASP A 20 -9.91 6.28 5.54
N ASP A 21 -9.21 5.33 6.18
CA ASP A 21 -9.43 4.95 7.58
C ASP A 21 -8.82 6.00 8.54
N GLU A 22 -9.68 6.89 9.04
CA GLU A 22 -9.29 7.95 9.99
C GLU A 22 -8.58 7.42 11.25
N ALA A 23 -9.04 6.29 11.79
CA ALA A 23 -8.47 5.71 13.01
C ALA A 23 -7.07 5.15 12.73
N PHE A 24 -6.88 4.51 11.57
CA PHE A 24 -5.58 4.06 11.11
C PHE A 24 -4.64 5.22 10.82
N ARG A 25 -5.08 6.21 10.03
CA ARG A 25 -4.32 7.39 9.63
C ARG A 25 -3.79 8.16 10.84
N LYS A 26 -4.65 8.47 11.83
CA LYS A 26 -4.25 9.17 13.07
C LYS A 26 -3.29 8.36 13.94
N ARG A 27 -3.50 7.04 14.05
CA ARG A 27 -2.60 6.18 14.82
C ARG A 27 -1.23 6.12 14.18
N LEU A 28 -1.16 5.95 12.86
CA LEU A 28 0.09 5.91 12.12
C LEU A 28 0.82 7.26 12.20
N ALA A 29 0.13 8.37 12.00
CA ALA A 29 0.71 9.71 12.10
C ALA A 29 1.40 9.94 13.45
N ARG A 30 0.69 9.69 14.56
CA ARG A 30 1.26 9.80 15.91
C ARG A 30 2.46 8.89 16.14
N ALA A 31 2.45 7.71 15.53
CA ALA A 31 3.55 6.76 15.65
C ALA A 31 4.79 7.25 14.87
N MET A 32 4.59 7.87 13.71
CA MET A 32 5.65 8.43 12.87
C MET A 32 6.23 9.72 13.44
N GLU A 33 5.41 10.61 13.99
CA GLU A 33 5.87 11.80 14.73
C GLU A 33 6.82 11.40 15.87
N LYS A 34 6.47 10.36 16.65
CA LYS A 34 7.33 9.83 17.72
C LYS A 34 8.65 9.24 17.21
N ARG A 35 8.69 8.80 15.96
CA ARG A 35 9.89 8.28 15.29
C ARG A 35 10.72 9.39 14.65
N GLY A 36 10.25 10.64 14.68
CA GLY A 36 10.99 11.81 14.24
C GLY A 36 10.65 12.29 12.84
N PHE A 37 9.60 11.77 12.20
CA PHE A 37 9.01 12.37 11.00
C PHE A 37 8.29 13.68 11.36
N ASP A 38 8.59 14.75 10.64
CA ASP A 38 8.03 16.09 10.87
C ASP A 38 8.27 16.99 9.64
N PRO A 39 7.23 17.69 9.11
CA PRO A 39 5.81 17.56 9.43
C PRO A 39 5.18 16.27 8.90
N VAL A 40 4.15 15.77 9.62
CA VAL A 40 3.29 14.68 9.14
C VAL A 40 1.97 15.24 8.60
N LEU A 41 1.77 15.16 7.29
CA LEU A 41 0.55 15.52 6.61
C LEU A 41 -0.36 14.30 6.47
N MET A 42 -1.67 14.50 6.67
CA MET A 42 -2.68 13.46 6.53
C MET A 42 -3.67 13.88 5.45
N ALA A 43 -3.98 12.96 4.54
CA ALA A 43 -5.01 13.10 3.53
C ALA A 43 -5.95 11.89 3.58
N GLU A 44 -7.24 12.11 3.38
CA GLU A 44 -8.24 11.04 3.43
C GLU A 44 -8.70 10.54 2.06
N SER A 45 -8.26 11.22 1.01
CA SER A 45 -8.72 11.00 -0.36
C SER A 45 -7.58 11.19 -1.36
N VAL A 46 -7.77 10.68 -2.58
CA VAL A 46 -6.85 10.94 -3.72
C VAL A 46 -6.79 12.44 -3.98
N ALA A 47 -7.91 13.14 -3.97
CA ALA A 47 -7.95 14.58 -4.21
C ALA A 47 -7.10 15.37 -3.20
N GLU A 48 -7.21 15.07 -1.91
CA GLU A 48 -6.38 15.69 -0.87
C GLU A 48 -4.90 15.29 -0.98
N GLY A 49 -4.63 14.01 -1.28
CA GLY A 49 -3.27 13.53 -1.52
C GLY A 49 -2.60 14.27 -2.67
N LEU A 50 -3.30 14.44 -3.79
CA LEU A 50 -2.81 15.19 -4.95
C LEU A 50 -2.61 16.69 -4.66
N GLU A 51 -3.43 17.29 -3.81
CA GLU A 51 -3.20 18.67 -3.40
C GLU A 51 -1.98 18.80 -2.49
N ALA A 52 -1.81 17.86 -1.55
CA ALA A 52 -0.64 17.84 -0.68
C ALA A 52 0.67 17.68 -1.47
N THR A 53 0.70 16.82 -2.49
CA THR A 53 1.89 16.66 -3.35
C THR A 53 2.22 17.92 -4.15
N ARG A 54 1.21 18.71 -4.55
CA ARG A 54 1.41 19.99 -5.25
C ARG A 54 1.90 21.11 -4.33
N VAL A 55 1.31 21.23 -3.13
CA VAL A 55 1.58 22.35 -2.22
C VAL A 55 2.87 22.14 -1.42
N ALA A 56 3.08 20.92 -0.93
CA ALA A 56 4.20 20.58 -0.07
C ALA A 56 4.66 19.13 -0.36
N PRO A 57 5.41 18.90 -1.45
CA PRO A 57 5.87 17.57 -1.83
C PRO A 57 6.79 16.97 -0.76
N SER A 58 6.24 16.00 -0.02
CA SER A 58 6.88 15.40 1.16
C SER A 58 8.02 14.46 0.76
N ALA A 59 9.07 14.39 1.56
CA ALA A 59 10.20 13.48 1.35
C ALA A 59 9.80 12.00 1.47
N PHE A 60 8.82 11.72 2.32
CA PHE A 60 8.28 10.39 2.57
C PHE A 60 6.78 10.36 2.30
N ALA A 61 6.26 9.22 1.87
CA ALA A 61 4.83 9.01 1.73
C ALA A 61 4.41 7.57 2.01
N VAL A 62 3.25 7.42 2.67
CA VAL A 62 2.53 6.16 2.87
C VAL A 62 1.16 6.31 2.22
N ILE A 63 0.86 5.47 1.23
CA ILE A 63 -0.33 5.65 0.38
C ILE A 63 -1.12 4.35 0.30
N ASP A 64 -2.41 4.37 0.67
CA ASP A 64 -3.34 3.28 0.34
C ASP A 64 -3.74 3.33 -1.13
N LEU A 65 -3.85 2.17 -1.77
CA LEU A 65 -4.26 2.07 -3.17
C LEU A 65 -5.75 2.26 -3.37
N ARG A 66 -6.57 1.83 -2.40
CA ARG A 66 -8.02 1.86 -2.55
C ARG A 66 -8.58 2.91 -1.61
N LEU A 67 -8.89 4.06 -2.18
CA LEU A 67 -9.55 5.16 -1.48
C LEU A 67 -10.99 5.28 -2.01
N GLU A 68 -11.86 5.96 -1.27
CA GLU A 68 -13.27 6.11 -1.65
C GLU A 68 -13.44 6.84 -3.00
N ASP A 69 -12.56 7.80 -3.29
CA ASP A 69 -12.62 8.67 -4.46
C ASP A 69 -11.72 8.25 -5.63
N GLY A 70 -10.89 7.20 -5.47
CA GLY A 70 -10.03 6.76 -6.55
C GLY A 70 -8.92 5.77 -6.18
N ASN A 71 -7.85 5.79 -6.99
CA ASN A 71 -6.70 4.92 -6.84
C ASN A 71 -5.49 5.71 -6.33
N GLY A 72 -4.89 5.27 -5.23
CA GLY A 72 -3.70 5.92 -4.66
C GLY A 72 -2.47 5.92 -5.57
N LEU A 73 -2.42 5.07 -6.61
CA LEU A 73 -1.35 5.12 -7.61
C LEU A 73 -1.25 6.49 -8.30
N ASP A 74 -2.37 7.22 -8.44
CA ASP A 74 -2.39 8.56 -9.03
C ASP A 74 -1.59 9.54 -8.15
N VAL A 75 -1.65 9.37 -6.81
CA VAL A 75 -0.86 10.15 -5.85
C VAL A 75 0.61 9.77 -5.90
N VAL A 76 0.92 8.48 -6.07
CA VAL A 76 2.30 8.00 -6.22
C VAL A 76 2.96 8.63 -7.45
N GLU A 77 2.26 8.63 -8.58
CA GLU A 77 2.74 9.22 -9.84
C GLU A 77 2.98 10.73 -9.67
N ALA A 78 2.00 11.47 -9.15
CA ALA A 78 2.12 12.90 -8.93
C ALA A 78 3.24 13.27 -7.94
N LEU A 79 3.42 12.50 -6.86
CA LEU A 79 4.53 12.73 -5.92
C LEU A 79 5.88 12.44 -6.56
N ARG A 80 5.99 11.38 -7.37
CA ARG A 80 7.23 11.03 -8.05
C ARG A 80 7.61 12.09 -9.11
N GLU A 81 6.64 12.66 -9.81
CA GLU A 81 6.86 13.75 -10.77
C GLU A 81 7.32 15.04 -10.10
N THR A 82 6.70 15.41 -8.98
CA THR A 82 7.04 16.63 -8.22
C THR A 82 8.32 16.49 -7.40
N ARG A 83 8.59 15.28 -6.89
CA ARG A 83 9.75 14.96 -6.06
C ARG A 83 10.36 13.59 -6.41
N PRO A 84 11.28 13.56 -7.39
CA PRO A 84 11.88 12.31 -7.86
C PRO A 84 12.71 11.54 -6.82
N ASP A 85 13.13 12.17 -5.72
CA ASP A 85 13.86 11.56 -4.60
C ASP A 85 12.94 11.05 -3.48
N ALA A 86 11.63 11.28 -3.55
CA ALA A 86 10.69 10.89 -2.50
C ALA A 86 10.69 9.37 -2.26
N ARG A 87 10.57 8.96 -1.00
CA ARG A 87 10.42 7.57 -0.59
C ARG A 87 8.95 7.25 -0.39
N ILE A 88 8.41 6.36 -1.21
CA ILE A 88 6.98 6.10 -1.27
C ILE A 88 6.71 4.64 -0.94
N VAL A 89 6.00 4.39 0.15
CA VAL A 89 5.52 3.06 0.52
C VAL A 89 4.04 2.98 0.21
N VAL A 90 3.67 1.99 -0.61
CA VAL A 90 2.26 1.66 -0.80
C VAL A 90 1.84 0.73 0.32
N LEU A 91 0.84 1.11 1.11
CA LEU A 91 0.32 0.30 2.21
C LEU A 91 -1.16 0.03 2.03
N THR A 92 -1.52 -1.20 1.65
CA THR A 92 -2.92 -1.50 1.32
C THR A 92 -3.38 -2.86 1.86
N GLY A 93 -4.65 -2.94 2.27
CA GLY A 93 -5.31 -4.23 2.50
C GLY A 93 -5.59 -5.00 1.20
N TYR A 94 -5.39 -4.37 0.05
CA TYR A 94 -5.71 -4.89 -1.28
C TYR A 94 -4.49 -5.52 -1.98
N GLY A 95 -3.89 -6.52 -1.31
CA GLY A 95 -2.59 -7.17 -1.55
C GLY A 95 -2.35 -8.00 -2.83
N ALA A 96 -2.75 -7.59 -4.05
CA ALA A 96 -2.39 -8.41 -5.23
C ALA A 96 -1.04 -8.06 -5.86
N ILE A 97 -0.42 -9.10 -6.41
CA ILE A 97 0.82 -9.04 -7.18
C ILE A 97 0.75 -8.00 -8.32
N ALA A 98 -0.37 -7.93 -9.05
CA ALA A 98 -0.50 -7.01 -10.19
C ALA A 98 -0.40 -5.54 -9.76
N THR A 99 -0.95 -5.18 -8.59
CA THR A 99 -0.89 -3.82 -8.06
C THR A 99 0.47 -3.52 -7.45
N ALA A 100 1.14 -4.50 -6.82
CA ALA A 100 2.52 -4.36 -6.38
C ALA A 100 3.48 -4.12 -7.57
N VAL A 101 3.32 -4.86 -8.66
CA VAL A 101 4.10 -4.66 -9.89
C VAL A 101 3.84 -3.28 -10.50
N ALA A 102 2.59 -2.81 -10.51
CA ALA A 102 2.26 -1.47 -10.99
C ALA A 102 2.91 -0.39 -10.11
N ALA A 103 2.82 -0.52 -8.79
CA ALA A 103 3.45 0.41 -7.85
C ALA A 103 4.97 0.51 -8.06
N VAL A 104 5.65 -0.63 -8.18
CA VAL A 104 7.10 -0.65 -8.47
C VAL A 104 7.43 -0.01 -9.81
N LYS A 105 6.61 -0.22 -10.85
CA LYS A 105 6.82 0.41 -12.17
C LYS A 105 6.67 1.93 -12.16
N ILE A 106 5.75 2.45 -11.34
CA ILE A 106 5.49 3.90 -11.17
C ILE A 106 6.52 4.52 -10.22
N GLY A 107 7.37 3.69 -9.58
CA GLY A 107 8.49 4.13 -8.76
C GLY A 107 8.15 4.20 -7.28
N ALA A 108 7.21 3.41 -6.77
CA ALA A 108 7.12 3.17 -5.33
C ALA A 108 8.43 2.55 -4.82
N THR A 109 8.87 2.97 -3.65
CA THR A 109 10.05 2.43 -2.96
C THR A 109 9.77 1.02 -2.45
N ASP A 110 8.59 0.82 -1.87
CA ASP A 110 8.18 -0.49 -1.38
C ASP A 110 6.66 -0.66 -1.39
N TYR A 111 6.21 -1.90 -1.18
CA TYR A 111 4.81 -2.30 -1.11
C TYR A 111 4.58 -3.18 0.12
N LEU A 112 3.73 -2.71 1.03
CA LEU A 112 3.31 -3.43 2.23
C LEU A 112 1.81 -3.79 2.16
N SER A 113 1.48 -4.99 2.63
CA SER A 113 0.09 -5.43 2.80
C SER A 113 -0.38 -5.20 4.24
N LYS A 114 -1.55 -4.59 4.44
CA LYS A 114 -2.19 -4.55 5.76
C LYS A 114 -2.57 -5.99 6.20
N PRO A 115 -2.40 -6.37 7.48
CA PRO A 115 -1.95 -5.53 8.59
C PRO A 115 -0.43 -5.34 8.59
N ALA A 116 0.00 -4.08 8.73
CA ALA A 116 1.38 -3.68 8.99
C ALA A 116 1.38 -2.67 10.13
N ASP A 117 2.39 -2.69 10.98
CA ASP A 117 2.53 -1.73 12.06
C ASP A 117 3.43 -0.54 11.68
N ALA A 118 3.69 0.35 12.64
CA ALA A 118 4.49 1.54 12.38
C ALA A 118 5.99 1.23 12.20
N ASP A 119 6.48 0.13 12.79
CA ASP A 119 7.87 -0.29 12.63
C ASP A 119 8.10 -0.87 11.24
N ASP A 120 7.16 -1.67 10.73
CA ASP A 120 7.17 -2.17 9.34
C ASP A 120 7.24 -1.02 8.33
N VAL A 121 6.41 0.02 8.53
CA VAL A 121 6.33 1.17 7.64
C VAL A 121 7.59 2.03 7.70
N GLU A 122 8.13 2.28 8.89
CA GLU A 122 9.41 3.01 9.06
C GLU A 122 10.54 2.27 8.36
N ALA A 123 10.65 0.96 8.59
CA ALA A 123 11.67 0.13 7.96
C ALA A 123 11.59 0.19 6.43
N ALA A 124 10.38 0.09 5.86
CA ALA A 124 10.17 0.19 4.41
C ALA A 124 10.50 1.59 3.85
N LEU A 125 10.21 2.67 4.59
CA LEU A 125 10.53 4.04 4.19
C LEU A 125 12.05 4.31 4.19
N LEU A 126 12.76 3.75 5.17
CA LEU A 126 14.19 3.98 5.39
C LEU A 126 15.10 2.93 4.72
N ALA A 127 14.52 1.85 4.17
CA ALA A 127 15.26 0.81 3.46
C ALA A 127 16.11 1.41 2.32
N ARG A 128 17.39 1.02 2.26
CA ARG A 128 18.30 1.45 1.19
C ARG A 128 18.10 0.52 0.00
N LEU A 129 18.15 1.07 -1.22
CA LEU A 129 17.95 0.32 -2.48
C LEU A 129 18.91 -0.88 -2.68
N GLU A 130 20.01 -0.93 -1.93
CA GLU A 130 21.00 -2.02 -1.95
C GLU A 130 20.60 -3.20 -1.03
N ASP A 131 19.69 -2.97 -0.09
CA ASP A 131 19.11 -4.01 0.74
C ASP A 131 18.01 -4.69 -0.09
N LYS A 132 18.35 -5.83 -0.71
CA LYS A 132 17.30 -6.72 -1.22
C LYS A 132 16.38 -7.05 -0.05
N PRO A 133 15.06 -6.80 -0.14
CA PRO A 133 14.15 -7.24 0.91
C PRO A 133 14.38 -8.73 1.09
N ALA A 134 14.66 -9.13 2.34
CA ALA A 134 14.75 -10.54 2.66
C ALA A 134 13.44 -11.19 2.21
N PRO A 135 13.47 -12.37 1.57
CA PRO A 135 12.25 -13.09 1.24
C PRO A 135 11.39 -13.14 2.50
N PRO A 136 10.09 -12.81 2.42
CA PRO A 136 9.24 -12.82 3.59
C PRO A 136 9.35 -14.19 4.28
N GLU A 137 9.47 -14.23 5.60
CA GLU A 137 9.64 -15.49 6.34
C GLU A 137 8.51 -16.48 6.05
N ASN A 138 7.31 -15.96 5.79
CA ASN A 138 6.15 -16.73 5.38
C ASN A 138 5.52 -16.13 4.10
N PRO A 139 6.02 -16.49 2.89
CA PRO A 139 5.40 -16.05 1.66
C PRO A 139 3.99 -16.62 1.56
N MET A 140 3.07 -15.85 0.96
CA MET A 140 1.73 -16.35 0.68
C MET A 140 1.80 -17.62 -0.18
N SER A 141 1.00 -18.62 0.17
CA SER A 141 0.88 -19.83 -0.64
C SER A 141 0.35 -19.48 -2.03
N ALA A 142 0.79 -20.20 -3.06
CA ALA A 142 0.30 -20.02 -4.42
C ALA A 142 -1.23 -20.15 -4.51
N ASP A 143 -1.81 -20.99 -3.65
CA ASP A 143 -3.26 -21.15 -3.52
C ASP A 143 -3.95 -19.91 -2.94
N ARG A 144 -3.33 -19.25 -1.95
CA ARG A 144 -3.84 -17.99 -1.39
C ARG A 144 -3.76 -16.86 -2.39
N VAL A 145 -2.65 -16.72 -3.11
CA VAL A 145 -2.52 -15.75 -4.20
C VAL A 145 -3.61 -15.96 -5.25
N ARG A 146 -3.84 -17.22 -5.65
CA ARG A 146 -4.89 -17.58 -6.60
C ARG A 146 -6.28 -17.22 -6.06
N TRP A 147 -6.55 -17.51 -4.79
CA TRP A 147 -7.85 -17.23 -4.17
C TRP A 147 -8.13 -15.73 -4.10
N GLU A 148 -7.15 -14.92 -3.69
CA GLU A 148 -7.29 -13.46 -3.65
C GLU A 148 -7.49 -12.86 -5.04
N HIS A 149 -6.79 -13.37 -6.06
CA HIS A 149 -7.02 -12.96 -7.45
C HIS A 149 -8.45 -13.25 -7.90
N ILE A 150 -8.98 -14.42 -7.55
CA ILE A 150 -10.35 -14.81 -7.88
C ILE A 150 -11.39 -13.91 -7.19
N GLN A 151 -11.24 -13.64 -5.89
CA GLN A 151 -12.12 -12.75 -5.13
C GLN A 151 -12.09 -11.33 -5.69
N ARG A 152 -10.92 -10.84 -6.09
CA ARG A 152 -10.75 -9.53 -6.73
C ARG A 152 -11.56 -9.41 -8.01
N VAL A 153 -11.41 -10.35 -8.95
CA VAL A 153 -12.15 -10.29 -10.22
C VAL A 153 -13.65 -10.50 -9.98
N PHE A 154 -14.03 -11.18 -8.90
CA PHE A 154 -15.42 -11.29 -8.48
C PHE A 154 -16.03 -9.95 -8.06
N GLU A 155 -15.36 -9.20 -7.18
CA GLU A 155 -15.83 -7.88 -6.75
C GLU A 155 -15.83 -6.86 -7.90
N LEU A 156 -14.81 -6.86 -8.77
CA LEU A 156 -14.76 -5.98 -9.96
C LEU A 156 -15.83 -6.29 -11.02
N CYS A 157 -16.48 -7.44 -10.94
CA CYS A 157 -17.59 -7.80 -11.81
C CYS A 157 -18.94 -7.66 -11.07
N ASP A 158 -19.02 -6.80 -10.06
CA ASP A 158 -20.23 -6.58 -9.24
C ASP A 158 -20.79 -7.89 -8.67
N ARG A 159 -19.90 -8.78 -8.24
CA ARG A 159 -20.23 -10.12 -7.70
C ARG A 159 -20.99 -11.00 -8.71
N ASN A 160 -20.77 -10.80 -10.00
CA ASN A 160 -21.34 -11.64 -11.06
C ASN A 160 -20.45 -12.84 -11.38
N VAL A 161 -20.84 -14.01 -10.86
CA VAL A 161 -20.11 -15.27 -11.04
C VAL A 161 -19.87 -15.62 -12.51
N SER A 162 -20.84 -15.37 -13.40
CA SER A 162 -20.71 -15.74 -14.81
C SER A 162 -19.68 -14.87 -15.53
N GLU A 163 -19.69 -13.56 -15.27
CA GLU A 163 -18.76 -12.61 -15.86
C GLU A 163 -17.34 -12.83 -15.33
N THR A 164 -17.20 -13.06 -14.02
CA THR A 164 -15.92 -13.39 -13.39
C THR A 164 -15.34 -14.69 -13.95
N ALA A 165 -16.15 -15.73 -14.11
CA ALA A 165 -15.71 -17.00 -14.69
C ALA A 165 -15.22 -16.84 -16.13
N ARG A 166 -15.92 -16.02 -16.92
CA ARG A 166 -15.54 -15.68 -18.30
C ARG A 166 -14.20 -14.93 -18.33
N ARG A 167 -14.01 -13.90 -17.49
CA ARG A 167 -12.78 -13.10 -17.44
C ARG A 167 -11.57 -13.89 -16.94
N LEU A 168 -11.79 -14.80 -15.99
CA LEU A 168 -10.74 -15.68 -15.45
C LEU A 168 -10.51 -16.93 -16.31
N ASN A 169 -11.18 -17.05 -17.46
CA ASN A 169 -11.13 -18.20 -18.35
C ASN A 169 -11.31 -19.55 -17.60
N MET A 170 -12.29 -19.62 -16.70
CA MET A 170 -12.58 -20.81 -15.91
C MET A 170 -14.06 -21.19 -15.94
N HIS A 171 -14.35 -22.46 -15.68
CA HIS A 171 -15.74 -22.91 -15.60
C HIS A 171 -16.47 -22.28 -14.41
N ARG A 172 -17.69 -21.80 -14.64
CA ARG A 172 -18.57 -21.22 -13.60
C ARG A 172 -18.70 -22.11 -12.36
N ARG A 173 -18.85 -23.43 -12.54
CA ARG A 173 -18.92 -24.41 -11.43
C ARG A 173 -17.63 -24.46 -10.61
N THR A 174 -16.48 -24.34 -11.26
CA THR A 174 -15.18 -24.29 -10.58
C THR A 174 -15.05 -23.03 -9.75
N LEU A 175 -15.41 -21.88 -10.32
CA LEU A 175 -15.42 -20.60 -9.61
C LEU A 175 -16.34 -20.64 -8.38
N GLN A 176 -17.58 -21.11 -8.53
CA GLN A 176 -18.53 -21.25 -7.42
C GLN A 176 -17.96 -22.10 -6.29
N ARG A 177 -17.30 -23.21 -6.61
CA ARG A 177 -16.67 -24.07 -5.62
C ARG A 177 -15.50 -23.40 -4.90
N ILE A 178 -14.73 -22.55 -5.58
CA ILE A 178 -13.63 -21.79 -4.97
C ILE A 178 -14.17 -20.69 -4.06
N LEU A 179 -15.20 -19.95 -4.50
CA LEU A 179 -15.85 -18.89 -3.72
C LEU A 179 -16.58 -19.43 -2.48
N ALA A 180 -17.09 -20.67 -2.52
CA ALA A 180 -17.77 -21.31 -1.39
C ALA A 180 -16.81 -21.81 -0.28
N LYS A 181 -15.50 -21.91 -0.56
CA LYS A 181 -14.50 -22.33 0.44
C LYS A 181 -13.97 -21.13 1.21
N ARG A 182 -13.72 -21.31 2.51
CA ARG A 182 -12.98 -20.34 3.33
C ARG A 182 -11.57 -20.15 2.78
N SER A 183 -10.99 -18.95 2.99
CA SER A 183 -9.65 -18.59 2.53
C SER A 183 -8.63 -19.69 2.90
N PRO A 184 -7.82 -20.18 1.93
CA PRO A 184 -6.76 -21.13 2.24
C PRO A 184 -5.73 -20.49 3.19
N ARG A 185 -5.26 -21.29 4.16
CA ARG A 185 -4.23 -20.86 5.12
C ARG A 185 -2.90 -20.59 4.43
#